data_AF-A0A1H9N4S6-F1
#
_entry.id   AF-A0A1H9N4S6-F1
#
_cell.length_a   1.000
_cell.length_b   1.000
_cell.length_c   1.000
_cell.angle_alpha   90.00
_cell.angle_beta   90.00
_cell.angle_gamma   90.00
#
_symmetry.space_group_name_H-M   'P 1'
#
loop_
_entity.id
_entity.type
_entity.pdbx_description
1 polymer ?
#
loop_
_entity_poly.entity_id
_entity_poly.type
_entity_poly.pdbx_seq_one_letter_code
_entity_poly.pdbx_strand_id
1 'polypeptide(L)'
;MTFTQIGGLISLGMLLLGGYLLVSGIRTVRRAGLRRRTWRSYPGEVVGSRLDGEQTRCQIGYRRSDGTKVVFWNSFTSTVVRNPVGRPVLVLENPADPHEAVVGGGIVSGDLVGTIFAVIGGVLAVVGVLVGTFVLRR
;
A
#
# COMPACT_ATOMS: atom_id res chain seq x y z
N MET A 1 -22.31 -32.05 -10.81
CA MET A 1 -21.93 -30.63 -10.99
C MET A 1 -21.53 -30.45 -12.44
N THR A 2 -22.25 -29.65 -13.22
CA THR A 2 -21.97 -29.48 -14.65
C THR A 2 -20.82 -28.49 -14.87
N PHE A 3 -20.09 -28.60 -15.98
CA PHE A 3 -18.98 -27.69 -16.33
C PHE A 3 -19.38 -26.20 -16.28
N THR A 4 -20.63 -25.89 -16.60
CA THR A 4 -21.21 -24.53 -16.52
C THR A 4 -21.33 -24.01 -15.09
N GLN A 5 -21.66 -24.86 -14.11
CA GLN A 5 -21.72 -24.48 -12.68
C GLN A 5 -20.33 -24.18 -12.13
N ILE A 6 -19.32 -24.97 -12.52
CA ILE A 6 -17.93 -24.76 -12.12
C ILE A 6 -17.41 -23.43 -12.70
N GLY A 7 -17.66 -23.17 -13.99
CA GLY A 7 -17.29 -21.92 -14.65
C GLY A 7 -17.96 -20.69 -14.01
N GLY A 8 -19.24 -20.79 -13.67
CA GLY A 8 -19.98 -19.73 -12.99
C GLY A 8 -19.44 -19.42 -11.59
N LEU A 9 -19.11 -20.45 -10.79
CA LEU A 9 -18.51 -20.26 -9.47
C LEU A 9 -17.12 -19.63 -9.52
N ILE A 10 -16.29 -20.04 -10.49
CA ILE A 10 -14.96 -19.45 -10.71
C ILE A 10 -15.09 -17.97 -11.10
N SER A 11 -15.98 -17.64 -12.04
CA SER A 11 -16.26 -16.26 -12.44
C SER A 11 -16.73 -15.40 -11.28
N LEU A 12 -17.68 -15.90 -10.48
CA LEU A 12 -18.19 -15.19 -9.31
C LEU A 12 -17.08 -14.97 -8.26
N GLY A 13 -16.26 -15.99 -7.99
CA GLY A 13 -15.13 -15.88 -7.07
C GLY A 13 -14.10 -14.84 -7.52
N MET A 14 -13.76 -14.83 -8.81
CA MET A 14 -12.86 -13.82 -9.39
C MET A 14 -13.42 -12.40 -9.31
N LEU A 15 -14.72 -12.22 -9.54
CA LEU A 15 -15.38 -10.92 -9.42
C LEU A 15 -15.36 -10.39 -7.99
N LEU A 16 -15.71 -11.25 -7.02
CA LEU A 16 -15.74 -10.86 -5.61
C LEU A 16 -14.34 -10.53 -5.08
N LEU A 17 -13.37 -11.41 -5.34
CA LEU A 17 -11.99 -11.20 -4.91
C LEU A 17 -11.37 -9.99 -5.62
N GLY A 18 -11.55 -9.90 -6.94
CA GLY A 18 -11.05 -8.79 -7.75
C GLY A 18 -11.64 -7.45 -7.31
N GLY A 19 -12.97 -7.39 -7.14
CA GLY A 19 -13.66 -6.21 -6.64
C GLY A 19 -13.21 -5.79 -5.24
N TYR A 20 -13.04 -6.74 -4.32
CA TYR A 20 -12.53 -6.46 -2.98
C TYR A 20 -11.12 -5.86 -3.00
N LEU A 21 -10.18 -6.49 -3.72
CA LEU A 21 -8.81 -6.01 -3.86
C LEU A 21 -8.75 -4.63 -4.53
N LEU A 22 -9.57 -4.43 -5.57
CA LEU A 22 -9.65 -3.15 -6.28
C LEU A 22 -10.11 -2.02 -5.35
N VAL A 23 -11.22 -2.22 -4.63
CA VAL A 23 -11.75 -1.22 -3.68
C VAL A 23 -10.76 -0.94 -2.55
N SER A 24 -10.12 -1.99 -2.00
CA SER A 24 -9.11 -1.85 -0.95
C SER A 24 -7.89 -1.04 -1.44
N GLY A 25 -7.40 -1.37 -2.64
CA GLY A 25 -6.29 -0.65 -3.30
C GLY A 25 -6.62 0.82 -3.54
N ILE A 26 -7.78 1.11 -4.16
CA ILE A 26 -8.23 2.49 -4.41
C ILE A 26 -8.37 3.27 -3.10
N ARG A 27 -8.97 2.69 -2.06
CA ARG A 27 -9.10 3.35 -0.75
C ARG A 27 -7.73 3.66 -0.14
N THR A 28 -6.77 2.75 -0.26
CA THR A 28 -5.40 2.94 0.23
C THR A 28 -4.71 4.09 -0.49
N VAL A 29 -4.73 4.09 -1.83
CA VAL A 29 -4.14 5.16 -2.64
C VAL A 29 -4.83 6.51 -2.38
N ARG A 30 -6.16 6.54 -2.27
CA ARG A 30 -6.89 7.77 -1.94
C ARG A 30 -6.52 8.32 -0.58
N ARG A 31 -6.43 7.47 0.45
CA ARG A 31 -6.01 7.89 1.80
C ARG A 31 -4.59 8.45 1.78
N ALA A 32 -3.67 7.81 1.07
CA ALA A 32 -2.31 8.34 0.92
C ALA A 32 -2.28 9.68 0.17
N GLY A 33 -3.06 9.81 -0.90
CA GLY A 33 -3.21 11.06 -1.64
C GLY A 33 -3.79 12.20 -0.79
N LEU A 34 -4.79 11.89 0.07
CA LEU A 34 -5.33 12.85 1.03
C LEU A 34 -4.27 13.28 2.05
N ARG A 35 -3.54 12.32 2.65
CA ARG A 35 -2.44 12.62 3.58
C ARG A 35 -1.41 13.54 2.95
N ARG A 36 -0.97 13.28 1.72
CA ARG A 36 -0.02 14.14 1.00
C ARG A 36 -0.51 15.59 0.80
N ARG A 37 -1.83 15.81 0.77
CA ARG A 37 -2.42 17.14 0.61
C ARG A 37 -2.63 17.86 1.94
N THR A 38 -2.98 17.12 3.00
CA THR A 38 -3.40 17.71 4.28
C THR A 38 -2.33 17.68 5.37
N TRP A 39 -1.35 16.78 5.28
CA TRP A 39 -0.34 16.58 6.31
C TRP A 39 0.91 17.40 6.03
N ARG A 40 1.62 17.74 7.10
CA ARG A 40 2.87 18.50 7.00
C ARG A 40 3.97 17.60 6.46
N SER A 41 4.71 18.11 5.49
CA SER A 41 5.78 17.37 4.83
C SER A 41 7.13 17.82 5.39
N TYR A 42 7.93 16.88 5.88
CA TYR A 42 9.28 17.12 6.37
C TYR A 42 10.29 16.24 5.64
N PRO A 43 11.46 16.77 5.25
CA PRO A 43 12.56 15.93 4.80
C PRO A 43 13.08 15.11 5.98
N GLY A 44 13.21 13.80 5.77
CA GLY A 44 13.72 12.85 6.74
C GLY A 44 14.71 11.88 6.11
N GLU A 45 15.25 11.00 6.93
CA GLU A 45 16.17 9.96 6.53
C GLU A 45 15.92 8.69 7.33
N VAL A 46 16.31 7.56 6.77
CA VAL A 46 16.35 6.32 7.52
C VAL A 46 17.56 6.35 8.44
N VAL A 47 17.33 6.42 9.75
CA VAL A 47 18.39 6.46 10.77
C VAL A 47 18.79 5.07 11.28
N GLY A 48 17.94 4.07 11.02
CA GLY A 48 18.20 2.70 11.44
C GLY A 48 17.31 1.71 10.72
N SER A 49 17.66 0.43 10.82
CA SER A 49 16.82 -0.65 10.34
C SER A 49 16.96 -1.88 11.21
N ARG A 50 15.88 -2.64 11.32
CA ARG A 50 15.84 -3.94 11.98
C ARG A 50 15.29 -4.96 11.00
N LEU A 51 15.90 -6.14 10.96
CA LEU A 51 15.33 -7.32 10.32
C LEU A 51 14.23 -7.88 11.23
N ASP A 52 13.03 -8.00 10.67
CA ASP A 52 11.85 -8.60 11.27
C ASP A 52 11.47 -9.81 10.42
N GLY A 53 12.12 -10.95 10.72
CA GLY A 53 12.12 -12.13 9.85
C GLY A 53 12.81 -11.85 8.50
N GLU A 54 12.09 -12.07 7.39
CA GLU A 54 12.57 -11.80 6.03
C GLU A 54 12.38 -10.33 5.60
N GLN A 55 11.77 -9.49 6.44
CA GLN A 55 11.41 -8.13 6.08
C GLN A 55 12.26 -7.09 6.83
N THR A 56 12.65 -6.02 6.15
CA THR A 56 13.38 -4.91 6.77
C THR A 56 12.39 -3.85 7.27
N ARG A 57 12.36 -3.60 8.58
CA ARG A 57 11.66 -2.47 9.19
C ARG A 57 12.61 -1.29 9.34
N CYS A 58 12.20 -0.12 8.84
CA CYS A 58 13.03 1.09 8.87
C CYS A 58 12.62 2.00 10.03
N GLN A 59 13.62 2.56 10.71
CA GLN A 59 13.46 3.66 11.66
C GLN A 59 13.75 4.97 10.95
N ILE A 60 12.82 5.91 11.03
CA ILE A 60 12.87 7.17 10.29
C ILE A 60 13.13 8.31 11.27
N GLY A 61 14.13 9.12 10.98
CA GLY A 61 14.41 10.37 11.66
C GLY A 61 14.08 11.55 10.77
N TYR A 62 13.50 12.60 11.35
CA TYR A 62 13.30 13.87 10.66
C TYR A 62 13.36 15.03 11.66
N ARG A 63 13.48 16.24 11.12
CA ARG A 63 13.50 17.47 11.91
C ARG A 63 12.29 18.33 11.56
N ARG A 64 11.53 18.72 12.57
CA ARG A 64 10.42 19.66 12.45
C ARG A 64 10.94 21.09 12.24
N SER A 65 10.04 21.98 11.84
CA SER A 65 10.35 23.41 11.62
C SER A 65 10.78 24.15 12.89
N ASP A 66 10.40 23.65 14.07
CA ASP A 66 10.83 24.16 15.39
C ASP A 66 12.22 23.65 15.81
N GLY A 67 12.88 22.84 14.98
CA GLY A 67 14.17 22.23 15.26
C GLY A 67 14.11 20.90 16.02
N THR A 68 12.93 20.49 16.49
CA THR A 68 12.71 19.23 17.21
C THR A 68 13.08 18.04 16.32
N LYS A 69 13.91 17.14 16.85
CA LYS A 69 14.22 15.86 16.22
C LYS A 69 13.20 14.82 16.63
N VAL A 70 12.59 14.18 15.66
CA VAL A 70 11.60 13.11 15.89
C VAL A 70 12.10 11.84 15.21
N VAL A 71 11.95 10.71 15.90
CA VAL A 71 12.32 9.41 15.38
C VAL A 71 11.16 8.44 15.63
N PHE A 72 10.77 7.69 14.61
CA PHE A 72 9.72 6.68 14.73
C PHE A 72 10.02 5.44 13.89
N TRP A 73 9.42 4.32 14.27
CA TRP A 73 9.46 3.10 13.49
C TRP A 73 8.39 3.14 12.41
N ASN A 74 8.79 3.02 11.15
CA ASN A 74 7.82 2.94 10.07
C ASN A 74 6.92 1.73 10.26
N SER A 75 5.63 1.89 9.95
CA SER A 75 4.65 0.80 9.98
C SER A 75 4.82 -0.15 8.80
N PHE A 76 5.41 0.33 7.70
CA PHE A 76 5.68 -0.47 6.52
C PHE A 76 7.07 -1.09 6.57
N THR A 77 7.12 -2.37 6.27
CA THR A 77 8.33 -3.16 6.08
C THR A 77 8.62 -3.33 4.58
N SER A 78 9.87 -3.60 4.23
CA SER A 78 10.25 -3.88 2.84
C SER A 78 11.20 -5.07 2.77
N THR A 79 10.93 -6.00 1.86
CA THR A 79 11.84 -7.13 1.54
C THR A 79 12.91 -6.74 0.51
N VAL A 80 12.76 -5.58 -0.13
CA VAL A 80 13.60 -5.18 -1.29
C VAL A 80 14.83 -4.38 -0.85
N VAL A 81 14.80 -3.75 0.33
CA VAL A 81 15.87 -2.84 0.75
C VAL A 81 16.83 -3.54 1.71
N ARG A 82 18.02 -3.89 1.20
CA ARG A 82 19.09 -4.56 1.97
C ARG A 82 19.97 -3.62 2.79
N ASN A 83 19.95 -2.32 2.53
CA ASN A 83 20.61 -1.31 3.37
C ASN A 83 19.88 0.04 3.23
N PRO A 84 18.84 0.29 4.04
CA PRO A 84 18.03 1.50 3.90
C PRO A 84 18.64 2.73 4.58
N VAL A 85 19.64 2.55 5.47
CA VAL A 85 20.16 3.62 6.34
C VAL A 85 20.81 4.73 5.51
N GLY A 86 20.54 5.99 5.88
CA GLY A 86 20.99 7.18 5.16
C GLY A 86 20.17 7.51 3.91
N ARG A 87 19.16 6.69 3.56
CA ARG A 87 18.30 6.99 2.41
C ARG A 87 17.36 8.16 2.74
N PRO A 88 17.30 9.19 1.88
CA PRO A 88 16.36 10.29 2.06
C PRO A 88 14.93 9.79 1.87
N VAL A 89 14.03 10.25 2.74
CA VAL A 89 12.60 9.96 2.70
C VAL A 89 11.79 11.22 2.96
N LEU A 90 10.58 11.27 2.40
CA LEU A 90 9.61 12.30 2.77
C LEU A 90 8.77 11.78 3.93
N VAL A 91 8.71 12.54 5.03
CA VAL A 91 7.83 12.23 6.16
C VAL A 91 6.58 13.10 6.09
N LEU A 92 5.42 12.47 6.24
CA LEU A 92 4.14 13.14 6.41
C LEU A 92 3.74 13.04 7.88
N GLU A 93 3.64 14.17 8.55
CA GLU A 93 3.20 14.27 9.93
C GLU A 93 1.74 14.77 9.98
N ASN A 94 0.88 14.03 10.67
CA ASN A 94 -0.49 14.45 10.90
C ASN A 94 -0.51 15.65 11.86
N PRO A 95 -1.05 16.81 11.47
CA PRO A 95 -1.11 17.98 12.34
C PRO A 95 -2.03 17.80 13.55
N ALA A 96 -2.96 16.83 13.51
CA ALA A 96 -3.85 16.53 14.63
C ALA A 96 -3.24 15.53 15.63
N ASP A 97 -2.41 14.59 15.16
CA ASP A 97 -1.71 13.62 16.01
C ASP A 97 -0.32 13.28 15.43
N PRO A 98 0.77 13.84 15.97
CA PRO A 98 2.11 13.59 15.48
C PRO A 98 2.58 12.14 15.56
N HIS A 99 1.95 11.29 16.38
CA HIS A 99 2.30 9.87 16.48
C HIS A 99 1.87 9.07 15.24
N GLU A 100 0.99 9.61 14.41
CA GLU A 100 0.59 9.00 13.14
C GLU A 100 1.54 9.31 11.98
N ALA A 101 2.73 9.84 12.23
CA ALA A 101 3.69 10.15 11.18
C ALA A 101 3.99 8.92 10.29
N VAL A 102 3.99 9.12 8.97
CA VAL A 102 4.24 8.06 7.98
C VAL A 102 5.22 8.52 6.91
N VAL A 103 5.80 7.55 6.21
CA VAL A 103 6.59 7.82 5.00
C VAL A 103 5.65 8.17 3.84
N GLY A 104 5.85 9.34 3.23
CA GLY A 104 4.98 9.92 2.22
C GLY A 104 5.15 9.37 0.80
N GLY A 105 6.15 8.52 0.55
CA GLY A 105 6.37 7.91 -0.76
C GLY A 105 7.60 7.02 -0.84
N GLY A 106 7.70 6.26 -1.93
CA GLY A 106 8.83 5.36 -2.22
C GLY A 106 8.62 3.91 -1.78
N ILE A 107 9.69 3.12 -1.84
CA ILE A 107 9.69 1.65 -1.62
C ILE A 107 9.29 1.27 -0.18
N VAL A 108 9.36 2.21 0.75
CA VAL A 108 9.01 2.04 2.16
C VAL A 108 7.65 2.67 2.51
N SER A 109 6.83 3.00 1.50
CA SER A 109 5.49 3.58 1.69
C SER A 109 4.38 2.58 1.34
N GLY A 110 3.19 2.78 1.92
CA GLY A 110 2.01 1.96 1.62
C GLY A 110 1.45 2.14 0.20
N ASP A 111 1.97 3.09 -0.57
CA ASP A 111 1.44 3.45 -1.90
C ASP A 111 1.64 2.34 -2.92
N LEU A 112 2.79 1.67 -2.86
CA LEU A 112 3.10 0.55 -3.75
C LEU A 112 2.11 -0.60 -3.53
N VAL A 113 1.83 -0.93 -2.26
CA VAL A 113 0.89 -1.99 -1.89
C VAL A 113 -0.51 -1.65 -2.37
N GLY A 114 -0.97 -0.41 -2.10
CA GLY A 114 -2.29 0.05 -2.56
C GLY A 114 -2.42 0.00 -4.09
N THR A 115 -1.38 0.39 -4.81
CA THR A 115 -1.36 0.35 -6.28
C THR A 115 -1.39 -1.09 -6.81
N ILE A 116 -0.60 -1.99 -6.24
CA ILE A 116 -0.57 -3.41 -6.64
C ILE A 116 -1.94 -4.05 -6.43
N PHE A 117 -2.58 -3.81 -5.29
CA PHE A 117 -3.93 -4.33 -5.03
C PHE A 117 -4.98 -3.79 -6.00
N ALA A 118 -4.89 -2.51 -6.36
CA ALA A 118 -5.79 -1.92 -7.36
C ALA A 118 -5.61 -2.58 -8.73
N VAL A 119 -4.37 -2.77 -9.19
CA VAL A 119 -4.07 -3.38 -10.50
C VAL A 119 -4.50 -4.83 -10.55
N ILE A 120 -4.08 -5.65 -9.58
CA ILE A 120 -4.43 -7.09 -9.53
C ILE A 120 -5.94 -7.27 -9.39
N GLY A 121 -6.58 -6.49 -8.51
CA GLY A 121 -8.02 -6.53 -8.32
C GLY A 121 -8.79 -6.17 -9.59
N GLY A 122 -8.34 -5.15 -10.31
CA GLY A 122 -8.91 -4.75 -11.60
C GLY A 122 -8.81 -5.85 -12.66
N VAL A 123 -7.64 -6.48 -12.80
CA VAL A 123 -7.44 -7.59 -13.75
C VAL A 123 -8.34 -8.77 -13.42
N LEU A 124 -8.40 -9.20 -12.15
CA LEU A 124 -9.26 -10.30 -11.74
C LEU A 124 -10.74 -10.02 -11.99
N ALA A 125 -11.20 -8.80 -11.73
CA ALA A 125 -12.58 -8.41 -11.99
C ALA A 125 -12.90 -8.47 -13.49
N VAL A 126 -12.02 -7.94 -14.35
CA VAL A 126 -12.20 -7.99 -15.82
C VAL A 126 -12.25 -9.43 -16.33
N VAL A 127 -11.32 -10.28 -15.90
CA VAL A 127 -11.30 -11.70 -16.26
C VAL A 127 -12.58 -12.40 -15.79
N GLY A 128 -13.03 -12.11 -14.56
CA GLY A 128 -14.29 -12.64 -14.02
C GLY A 128 -15.50 -12.29 -14.90
N VAL A 129 -15.61 -11.03 -15.38
CA VAL A 129 -16.67 -10.61 -16.31
C VAL A 129 -16.58 -11.37 -17.64
N LEU A 130 -15.38 -11.48 -18.21
CA LEU A 130 -15.18 -12.16 -19.50
C LEU A 130 -15.53 -13.65 -19.43
N VAL A 131 -15.12 -14.33 -18.37
CA VAL A 131 -15.46 -15.75 -18.17
C VAL A 131 -16.96 -15.91 -17.93
N GLY A 132 -17.57 -15.06 -17.10
CA GLY A 132 -19.00 -15.13 -16.82
C GLY A 132 -19.86 -14.90 -18.07
N THR A 133 -19.51 -13.89 -18.87
CA THR A 133 -20.21 -13.60 -20.14
C THR A 133 -20.02 -14.70 -21.17
N PHE A 134 -18.85 -15.34 -21.24
CA PHE A 134 -18.61 -16.48 -22.13
C PHE A 134 -19.41 -17.73 -21.72
N VAL A 135 -19.48 -18.02 -20.41
CA VAL A 135 -20.25 -19.16 -19.87
C VAL A 135 -21.75 -18.96 -20.04
N LEU A 136 -22.26 -17.73 -19.87
CA LEU A 136 -23.68 -17.41 -20.09
C LEU A 136 -24.10 -17.45 -21.57
N ARG A 137 -23.14 -17.38 -22.50
CA ARG A 137 -23.37 -17.42 -23.95
C ARG A 137 -23.27 -18.83 -24.55
N ARG A 138 -22.86 -19.83 -23.77
CA ARG A 138 -22.80 -21.25 -24.16
C ARG A 138 -23.95 -22.02 -23.53
#